data_AF-A0A6B0XSW9-F1
#
_entry.id   AF-A0A6B0XSW9-F1
#
_cell.length_a   1.000
_cell.length_b   1.000
_cell.length_c   1.000
_cell.angle_alpha   90.00
_cell.angle_beta   90.00
_cell.angle_gamma   90.00
#
_symmetry.space_group_name_H-M   'P 1'
#
loop_
_entity.id
_entity.type
_entity.pdbx_description
1 polymer ?
#
loop_
_entity_poly.entity_id
_entity_poly.type
_entity_poly.pdbx_seq_one_letter_code
_entity_poly.pdbx_strand_id
1 'polypeptide(L)'
;MKILREGDRGYALAPERGRVEIVYEYRTVELEKSNATVRDVLVGVDAETGEVLTVPAQSTPKLKAARDATKEKVMSVRMPRELDDVLHLVADHYRAAPKQFAPAVIRYYLTLASSDAD
;
A
#
# COMPACT_ATOMS: atom_id res chain seq x y z
N MET A 1 15.84 14.03 19.13
CA MET A 1 14.54 13.39 18.85
C MET A 1 13.90 12.98 20.16
N LYS A 2 12.62 13.27 20.37
CA LYS A 2 11.87 12.78 21.53
C LYS A 2 11.37 11.37 21.18
N ILE A 3 11.73 10.37 21.99
CA ILE A 3 11.22 9.00 21.84
C ILE A 3 9.81 8.98 22.42
N LEU A 4 8.83 8.56 21.62
CA LEU A 4 7.43 8.49 22.02
C LEU A 4 7.09 7.08 22.48
N ARG A 5 6.27 6.96 23.51
CA ARG A 5 5.80 5.69 24.08
C ARG A 5 4.29 5.62 24.03
N GLU A 6 3.77 4.40 24.20
CA GLU A 6 2.34 4.19 24.38
C GLU A 6 1.85 4.97 25.62
N GLY A 7 0.68 5.60 25.48
CA GLY A 7 0.09 6.49 26.48
C GLY A 7 0.63 7.93 26.48
N ASP A 8 1.69 8.23 25.72
CA ASP A 8 2.15 9.61 25.57
C ASP A 8 1.05 10.46 24.90
N ARG A 9 0.96 11.72 25.31
CA ARG A 9 0.01 12.68 24.75
C ARG A 9 0.68 13.73 23.87
N GLY A 10 -0.05 14.18 22.87
CA GLY A 10 0.39 15.20 21.93
C GLY A 10 -0.78 15.95 21.32
N TYR A 11 -0.48 16.73 20.28
CA TYR A 11 -1.50 17.40 19.48
C TYR A 11 -1.26 17.10 18.00
N ALA A 12 -2.34 16.88 17.25
CA ALA A 12 -2.33 16.74 15.80
C ALA A 12 -3.42 17.61 15.18
N LEU A 13 -3.44 17.66 13.85
CA LEU A 13 -4.48 18.34 13.08
C LEU A 13 -5.44 17.28 12.50
N ALA A 14 -6.69 17.33 12.92
CA ALA A 14 -7.78 16.58 12.31
C ALA A 14 -8.38 17.38 11.13
N PRO A 15 -8.75 16.72 10.02
CA PRO A 15 -9.28 17.40 8.82
C PRO A 15 -10.47 18.32 9.09
N GLU A 16 -11.40 17.91 9.97
CA GLU A 16 -12.65 18.64 10.22
C GLU A 16 -12.66 19.44 11.55
N ARG A 17 -11.89 18.99 12.54
CA ARG A 17 -11.88 19.58 13.91
C ARG A 17 -10.69 20.48 14.19
N GLY A 18 -9.70 20.54 13.29
CA GLY A 18 -8.49 21.33 13.50
C GLY A 18 -7.57 20.71 14.56
N ARG A 19 -7.04 21.52 15.48
CA ARG A 19 -6.06 21.03 16.47
C ARG A 19 -6.75 20.23 17.57
N VAL A 20 -6.41 18.95 17.68
CA VAL A 20 -6.99 17.99 18.62
C VAL A 20 -5.89 17.32 19.47
N GLU A 21 -6.26 16.89 20.68
CA GLU A 21 -5.39 16.08 21.53
C GLU A 21 -5.32 14.65 21.00
N ILE A 22 -4.11 14.09 20.98
CA ILE A 22 -3.87 12.71 20.56
C ILE A 22 -3.20 11.91 21.65
N VAL A 23 -3.48 10.61 21.67
CA VAL A 23 -2.81 9.62 22.51
C VAL A 23 -2.06 8.64 21.61
N TYR A 24 -0.82 8.33 21.96
CA TYR A 24 -0.05 7.34 21.22
C TYR A 24 -0.42 5.93 21.68
N GLU A 25 -0.86 5.08 20.74
CA GLU A 25 -1.29 3.71 21.00
C GLU A 25 -0.74 2.76 19.92
N TYR A 26 -0.52 1.49 20.26
CA TYR A 26 -0.20 0.47 19.26
C TYR A 26 -1.48 -0.02 18.58
N ARG A 27 -1.55 0.15 17.25
CA ARG A 27 -2.67 -0.35 16.44
C ARG A 27 -2.22 -1.15 15.24
N THR A 28 -3.18 -1.90 14.72
CA THR A 28 -3.08 -2.52 13.40
C THR A 28 -3.48 -1.49 12.35
N VAL A 29 -2.61 -1.24 11.38
CA VAL A 29 -2.82 -0.25 10.30
C VAL A 29 -2.93 -0.99 8.97
N GLU A 30 -3.99 -0.69 8.23
CA GLU A 30 -4.17 -1.18 6.87
C GLU A 30 -3.56 -0.21 5.87
N LEU A 31 -2.69 -0.71 5.00
CA LEU A 31 -2.09 0.08 3.93
C LEU A 31 -3.02 0.05 2.71
N GLU A 32 -3.78 1.13 2.49
CA GLU A 32 -4.76 1.27 1.40
C GLU A 32 -4.23 0.85 0.02
N LYS A 33 -2.96 1.15 -0.27
CA LYS A 33 -2.36 0.89 -1.60
C LYS A 33 -1.81 -0.53 -1.78
N SER A 34 -1.74 -1.32 -0.73
CA SER A 34 -1.08 -2.64 -0.76
C SER A 34 -1.91 -3.77 -0.18
N ASN A 35 -3.16 -3.54 0.26
CA ASN A 35 -3.98 -4.52 1.00
C ASN A 35 -3.18 -5.22 2.12
N ALA A 36 -2.19 -4.51 2.67
CA ALA A 36 -1.23 -5.08 3.59
C ALA A 36 -1.53 -4.56 4.98
N THR A 37 -1.75 -5.48 5.91
CA THR A 37 -2.08 -5.18 7.30
C THR A 37 -0.80 -5.22 8.13
N VAL A 38 -0.47 -4.11 8.80
CA VAL A 38 0.73 -4.00 9.64
C VAL A 38 0.32 -3.91 11.10
N ARG A 39 0.68 -4.92 11.90
CA ARG A 39 0.37 -4.98 13.34
C ARG A 39 1.39 -4.22 14.16
N ASP A 40 1.02 -3.84 15.38
CA ASP A 40 1.85 -3.17 16.39
C ASP A 40 2.61 -1.95 15.85
N VAL A 41 1.87 -1.04 15.21
CA VAL A 41 2.39 0.25 14.75
C VAL A 41 1.99 1.29 15.77
N LEU A 42 2.97 2.03 16.33
CA LEU A 42 2.64 3.16 17.20
C LEU A 42 2.03 4.26 16.33
N VAL A 43 0.85 4.71 16.71
CA VAL A 43 0.09 5.74 16.02
C VAL A 43 -0.46 6.73 17.04
N GLY A 44 -0.56 8.00 16.64
CA GLY A 44 -1.30 9.00 17.43
C GLY A 44 -2.76 8.97 17.00
N VAL A 45 -3.62 8.52 17.91
CA VAL A 45 -5.07 8.51 17.70
C VAL A 45 -5.70 9.72 18.37
N ASP A 46 -6.76 10.24 17.75
CA ASP A 46 -7.61 11.24 18.37
C ASP A 46 -8.22 10.72 19.68
N ALA A 47 -8.11 11.50 20.75
CA ALA A 47 -8.62 11.11 22.07
C ALA A 47 -10.16 10.97 22.12
N GLU A 48 -10.89 11.62 21.22
CA GLU A 48 -12.36 11.59 21.18
C GLU A 48 -12.89 10.56 20.19
N THR A 49 -12.34 10.51 18.97
CA THR A 49 -12.87 9.65 17.90
C THR A 49 -12.10 8.34 17.74
N GLY A 50 -10.88 8.26 18.25
CA GLY A 50 -9.99 7.11 18.05
C GLY A 50 -9.42 6.99 16.63
N GLU A 51 -9.61 8.00 15.78
CA GLU A 51 -9.10 8.05 14.42
C GLU A 51 -7.56 8.20 14.42
N VAL A 52 -6.87 7.50 13.54
CA VAL A 52 -5.41 7.61 13.39
C VAL A 52 -5.06 8.92 12.67
N LEU A 53 -4.52 9.89 13.40
CA LEU A 53 -4.19 11.22 12.86
C LEU A 53 -2.70 11.39 12.53
N THR A 54 -1.82 10.62 13.16
CA THR A 54 -0.38 10.73 12.91
C THR A 54 0.35 9.41 13.13
N VAL A 55 1.45 9.23 12.41
CA VAL A 55 2.40 8.15 12.62
C VAL A 55 3.76 8.76 12.97
N PRO A 56 4.28 8.55 14.19
CA PRO A 56 5.59 9.06 14.56
C PRO A 56 6.71 8.42 13.74
N ALA A 57 7.78 9.17 13.50
CA ALA A 57 8.89 8.79 12.60
C ALA A 57 9.54 7.44 12.98
N GLN A 58 9.47 7.03 14.24
CA GLN A 58 9.97 5.75 14.73
C GLN A 58 9.21 4.52 14.17
N SER A 59 7.96 4.70 13.73
CA SER A 59 7.13 3.63 13.18
C SER A 59 7.16 3.59 11.64
N THR A 60 7.70 4.62 10.99
CA THR A 60 7.87 4.69 9.53
C THR A 60 8.69 3.52 8.95
N PRO A 61 9.81 3.06 9.55
CA PRO A 61 10.56 1.93 9.02
C PRO A 61 9.74 0.63 8.95
N LYS A 62 8.86 0.40 9.93
CA LYS A 62 7.99 -0.79 9.97
C LYS A 62 6.94 -0.77 8.86
N LEU A 63 6.30 0.38 8.66
CA LEU A 63 5.37 0.57 7.54
C LEU A 63 6.06 0.45 6.18
N LYS A 64 7.26 1.01 6.05
CA LYS A 64 8.07 0.89 4.83
C LYS A 64 8.42 -0.56 4.53
N ALA A 65 8.88 -1.32 5.53
CA ALA A 65 9.21 -2.74 5.38
C ALA A 65 8.01 -3.57 4.91
N ALA A 66 6.83 -3.35 5.49
CA ALA A 66 5.61 -4.03 5.05
C ALA A 66 5.20 -3.66 3.61
N ARG A 67 5.34 -2.38 3.25
CA ARG A 67 5.07 -1.90 1.90
C ARG A 67 6.05 -2.52 0.88
N ASP A 68 7.33 -2.61 1.23
CA ASP A 68 8.36 -3.17 0.36
C ASP A 68 8.18 -4.70 0.23
N ALA A 69 7.87 -5.42 1.30
CA ALA A 69 7.53 -6.85 1.26
C ALA A 69 6.31 -7.14 0.35
N THR A 70 5.37 -6.19 0.23
CA THR A 70 4.21 -6.37 -0.67
C THR A 70 4.57 -6.18 -2.14
N LYS A 71 5.62 -5.40 -2.45
CA LYS A 71 6.12 -5.26 -3.83
C LYS A 71 6.78 -6.54 -4.34
N GLU A 72 7.19 -7.44 -3.45
CA GLU A 72 8.05 -8.59 -3.75
C GLU A 72 7.33 -9.85 -4.24
N LYS A 73 5.99 -9.87 -4.34
CA LYS A 73 5.31 -10.97 -5.07
C LYS A 73 5.47 -10.78 -6.57
N VAL A 74 6.71 -10.90 -7.04
CA VAL A 74 7.04 -11.07 -8.46
C VAL A 74 6.63 -12.49 -8.84
N MET A 75 5.49 -12.60 -9.51
CA MET A 75 5.05 -13.86 -10.08
C MET A 75 5.89 -14.14 -11.34
N SER A 76 6.77 -15.14 -11.27
CA SER A 76 7.53 -15.61 -12.43
C SER A 76 6.78 -16.76 -13.09
N VAL A 77 6.46 -16.58 -14.38
CA VAL A 77 5.75 -17.59 -15.18
C VAL A 77 6.53 -17.80 -16.47
N ARG A 78 6.61 -19.05 -16.92
CA ARG A 78 7.09 -19.35 -18.27
C ARG A 78 5.94 -19.13 -19.25
N MET A 79 6.10 -18.19 -20.18
CA MET A 79 5.18 -18.05 -21.29
C MET A 79 5.75 -18.71 -22.55
N PRO A 80 4.92 -19.43 -23.33
CA PRO A 80 5.24 -19.78 -24.70
C PRO A 80 5.67 -18.54 -25.49
N ARG A 81 6.68 -18.72 -26.36
CA ARG A 81 7.27 -17.61 -27.12
C ARG A 81 6.25 -16.96 -28.04
N GLU A 82 5.36 -17.77 -28.61
CA GLU A 82 4.32 -17.33 -29.53
C GLU A 82 3.36 -16.33 -28.86
N LEU A 83 3.09 -16.49 -27.56
CA LEU A 83 2.24 -15.55 -26.81
C LEU A 83 2.96 -14.25 -26.51
N ASP A 84 4.28 -14.30 -26.24
CA ASP A 84 5.10 -13.10 -26.06
C ASP A 84 5.19 -12.30 -27.38
N ASP A 85 5.38 -12.98 -28.51
CA ASP A 85 5.40 -12.35 -29.84
C ASP A 85 4.07 -11.67 -30.17
N VAL A 86 2.93 -12.32 -29.85
CA VAL A 86 1.59 -11.71 -30.00
C VAL A 86 1.47 -10.42 -29.16
N LEU A 87 1.92 -10.43 -27.91
CA LEU A 87 1.89 -9.23 -27.05
C LEU A 87 2.75 -8.10 -27.60
N HIS A 88 3.90 -8.42 -28.20
CA HIS A 88 4.74 -7.44 -28.88
C HIS A 88 4.05 -6.86 -30.12
N LEU A 89 3.42 -7.68 -30.96
CA LEU A 89 2.68 -7.22 -32.13
C LEU A 89 1.50 -6.31 -31.75
N VAL A 90 0.79 -6.63 -30.67
CA VAL A 90 -0.29 -5.78 -30.15
C VAL A 90 0.28 -4.46 -29.62
N ALA A 91 1.40 -4.48 -28.89
CA ALA A 91 2.06 -3.26 -28.43
C ALA A 91 2.46 -2.36 -29.62
N ASP A 92 3.03 -2.92 -30.68
CA ASP A 92 3.41 -2.20 -31.89
C ASP A 92 2.19 -1.59 -32.61
N HIS A 93 1.08 -2.34 -32.69
CA HIS A 93 -0.18 -1.84 -33.25
C HIS A 93 -0.67 -0.57 -32.56
N TYR A 94 -0.57 -0.53 -31.23
CA TYR A 94 -0.94 0.64 -30.42
C TYR A 94 0.20 1.64 -30.22
N ARG A 95 1.37 1.44 -30.85
CA ARG A 95 2.58 2.26 -30.69
C ARG A 95 3.01 2.41 -29.22
N ALA A 96 2.83 1.36 -28.44
CA ALA A 96 3.20 1.29 -27.03
C ALA A 96 4.54 0.58 -26.84
N ALA A 97 5.25 0.90 -25.75
CA ALA A 97 6.49 0.21 -25.39
C ALA A 97 6.19 -1.22 -24.89
N PRO A 98 6.64 -2.30 -25.56
CA PRO A 98 6.22 -3.66 -25.24
C PRO A 98 6.52 -4.08 -23.79
N LYS A 99 7.68 -3.68 -23.25
CA LYS A 99 8.09 -3.97 -21.87
C LYS A 99 7.16 -3.40 -20.80
N GLN A 100 6.45 -2.32 -21.10
CA GLN A 100 5.48 -1.69 -20.18
C GLN A 100 4.05 -2.14 -20.50
N PHE A 101 3.76 -2.35 -21.79
CA PHE A 101 2.46 -2.73 -22.28
C PHE A 101 2.06 -4.15 -21.87
N ALA A 102 2.94 -5.14 -22.07
CA ALA A 102 2.62 -6.53 -21.78
C ALA A 102 2.24 -6.76 -20.29
N PRO A 103 3.00 -6.27 -19.29
CA PRO A 103 2.60 -6.39 -17.89
C PRO A 103 1.29 -5.68 -17.55
N ALA A 104 0.97 -4.57 -18.23
CA ALA A 104 -0.27 -3.82 -17.99
C ALA A 104 -1.48 -4.59 -18.52
N VAL A 105 -1.40 -5.15 -19.72
CA VAL A 105 -2.46 -5.98 -20.32
C VAL A 105 -2.69 -7.24 -19.49
N ILE A 106 -1.62 -7.96 -19.13
CA ILE A 106 -1.72 -9.16 -18.30
C ILE A 106 -2.39 -8.82 -16.96
N ARG A 107 -1.99 -7.74 -16.31
CA ARG A 107 -2.59 -7.29 -15.05
C ARG A 107 -4.08 -7.01 -15.20
N TYR A 108 -4.48 -6.28 -16.26
CA TYR A 108 -5.88 -5.95 -16.52
C TYR A 108 -6.75 -7.21 -16.60
N TYR A 109 -6.34 -8.20 -17.39
CA TYR A 109 -7.10 -9.43 -17.55
C TYR A 109 -7.07 -10.33 -16.31
N LEU A 110 -5.97 -10.34 -15.54
CA LEU A 110 -5.94 -11.04 -14.25
C LEU A 110 -6.90 -10.42 -13.23
N THR A 111 -7.00 -9.10 -13.19
CA THR A 111 -7.96 -8.40 -12.32
C THR A 111 -9.40 -8.68 -12.75
N LEU A 112 -9.69 -8.67 -14.05
CA LEU A 112 -11.00 -9.03 -14.58
C LEU A 112 -11.37 -10.48 -14.24
N ALA A 113 -10.45 -11.43 -14.42
CA ALA A 113 -10.70 -12.82 -14.07
C ALA A 113 -10.92 -13.02 -12.56
N SER A 114 -10.26 -12.21 -11.71
CA SER A 114 -10.50 -12.28 -10.26
C SER A 114 -11.84 -11.72 -9.83
N SER A 115 -12.38 -10.72 -10.55
CA SER A 115 -13.71 -10.15 -10.23
C SER A 115 -14.86 -11.03 -10.68
N ASP A 116 -14.65 -11.90 -11.67
CA ASP A 116 -15.66 -12.85 -12.16
C ASP A 116 -15.68 -14.17 -11.35
N ALA A 117 -14.71 -14.36 -10.45
CA ALA A 117 -14.55 -15.58 -9.67
C ALA A 117 -15.32 -15.58 -8.32
N ASP A 118 -15.97 -14.46 -7.98
CA ASP A 118 -16.87 -14.28 -6.82
C ASP A 118 -18.35 -14.27 -7.27
#